data_AF-A0AAT9HRX6-F1
#
_entry.id   AF-A0AAT9HRX6-F1
#
_cell.length_a   1.000
_cell.length_b   1.000
_cell.length_c   1.000
_cell.angle_alpha   90.00
_cell.angle_beta   90.00
_cell.angle_gamma   90.00
#
_symmetry.space_group_name_H-M   'P 1'
#
loop_
_entity.id
_entity.type
_entity.pdbx_description
1 polymer ?
#
loop_
_entity_poly.entity_id
_entity_poly.type
_entity_poly.pdbx_seq_one_letter_code
_entity_poly.pdbx_strand_id
1 'polypeptide(L)'
;MYKGGPHGAAKLGAGVFAYSALSAFGDGVGHLLSPAKAARDVPELRTDNLKAVAVYGDDQMNDARMALMTVRAAAESGAVVLNHAEVTGLRFTRGRVTGAELRDRLSGDEFGVNARLVLNATGPWVDHLRRMEDPDAAPSIRLSKGAHLVLKRTSPWKAALATPIDKYRITFALPGRTCCCSAPRTRSSRATRRTSRSPRRTPRRYSTRPRSPSATSSSTVS
;
A
#
# COMPACT_ATOMS: atom_id res chain seq x y z
N MET A 1 5.72 -22.35 14.50
CA MET A 1 6.34 -23.41 13.69
C MET A 1 5.44 -24.62 13.67
N TYR A 2 4.81 -24.88 12.53
CA TYR A 2 4.00 -26.08 12.35
C TYR A 2 4.86 -27.27 11.89
N LYS A 3 4.45 -28.49 12.23
CA LYS A 3 5.04 -29.73 11.70
C LYS A 3 5.00 -29.68 10.16
N GLY A 4 6.14 -29.92 9.51
CA GLY A 4 6.27 -29.83 8.05
C GLY A 4 6.31 -28.41 7.48
N GLY A 5 6.34 -27.36 8.32
CA GLY A 5 6.47 -25.98 7.89
C GLY A 5 7.86 -25.64 7.32
N PRO A 6 8.01 -24.47 6.68
CA PRO A 6 9.23 -24.10 5.95
C PRO A 6 10.45 -23.84 6.87
N HIS A 7 10.23 -23.64 8.18
CA HIS A 7 11.27 -23.26 9.14
C HIS A 7 11.14 -24.05 10.44
N GLY A 8 12.28 -24.54 10.95
CA GLY A 8 12.39 -25.23 12.24
C GLY A 8 12.53 -24.26 13.42
N ALA A 9 12.24 -24.76 14.63
CA ALA A 9 12.27 -23.96 15.86
C ALA A 9 13.67 -23.40 16.17
N ALA A 10 14.73 -24.21 16.03
CA ALA A 10 16.11 -23.76 16.26
C ALA A 10 16.50 -22.60 15.33
N LYS A 11 16.17 -22.70 14.04
CA LYS A 11 16.44 -21.65 13.05
C LYS A 11 15.75 -20.34 13.39
N LEU A 12 14.48 -20.39 13.78
CA LEU A 12 13.74 -19.18 14.15
C LEU A 12 14.16 -18.63 15.51
N GLY A 13 14.52 -19.49 16.47
CA GLY A 13 15.11 -19.08 17.75
C GLY A 13 16.42 -18.31 17.56
N ALA A 14 17.33 -18.84 16.73
CA ALA A 14 18.56 -18.14 16.37
C ALA A 14 18.28 -16.82 15.64
N GLY A 15 17.28 -16.79 14.75
CA GLY A 15 16.86 -15.59 14.03
C GLY A 15 16.37 -14.47 14.95
N VAL A 16 15.46 -14.77 15.90
CA VAL A 16 14.95 -13.75 16.83
C VAL A 16 16.01 -13.30 17.83
N PHE A 17 16.93 -14.19 18.23
CA PHE A 17 18.08 -13.79 19.06
C PHE A 17 19.00 -12.83 18.31
N ALA A 18 19.35 -13.14 17.06
CA ALA A 18 20.16 -12.27 16.22
C ALA A 18 19.48 -10.91 15.99
N TYR A 19 18.16 -10.90 15.79
CA TYR A 19 17.37 -9.67 15.70
C TYR A 19 17.49 -8.83 16.98
N SER A 20 17.30 -9.44 18.16
CA SER A 20 17.48 -8.75 19.45
C SER A 20 18.91 -8.22 19.63
N ALA A 21 19.94 -8.94 19.18
CA ALA A 21 21.31 -8.46 19.27
C ALA A 21 21.56 -7.24 18.38
N LEU A 22 20.97 -7.21 17.17
CA LEU A 22 21.06 -6.06 16.26
C LEU A 22 20.36 -4.81 16.80
N SER A 23 19.30 -4.97 17.60
CA SER A 23 18.66 -3.87 18.33
C SER A 23 19.35 -3.55 19.67
N ALA A 24 20.56 -4.07 19.91
CA ALA A 24 21.28 -3.95 21.17
C ALA A 24 20.45 -4.37 22.40
N PHE A 25 19.53 -5.30 22.20
CA PHE A 25 18.58 -5.82 23.18
C PHE A 25 17.64 -4.77 23.77
N GLY A 26 17.43 -3.63 23.10
CA GLY A 26 16.57 -2.55 23.57
C GLY A 26 15.12 -2.99 23.87
N ASP A 27 14.60 -3.93 23.07
CA ASP A 27 13.24 -4.47 23.20
C ASP A 27 13.18 -5.82 23.94
N GLY A 28 14.28 -6.20 24.58
CA GLY A 28 14.46 -7.49 25.22
C GLY A 28 14.89 -8.63 24.28
N VAL A 29 14.99 -9.83 24.85
CA VAL A 29 15.50 -11.02 24.16
C VAL A 29 14.34 -11.82 23.55
N GLY A 30 14.38 -12.00 22.24
CA GLY A 30 13.46 -12.87 21.52
C GLY A 30 13.57 -14.31 22.00
N HIS A 31 12.43 -14.98 22.14
CA HIS A 31 12.36 -16.31 22.75
C HIS A 31 11.30 -17.20 22.10
N LEU A 32 11.32 -18.49 22.45
CA LEU A 32 10.35 -19.46 21.98
C LEU A 32 9.27 -19.70 23.04
N LEU A 33 8.01 -19.68 22.60
CA LEU A 33 6.85 -20.08 23.39
C LEU A 33 6.33 -21.45 22.96
N SER A 34 5.84 -22.21 23.94
CA SER A 34 5.05 -23.41 23.69
C SER A 34 3.67 -23.04 23.09
N PRO A 35 3.02 -23.94 22.33
CA PRO A 35 1.68 -23.71 21.77
C PRO A 35 0.64 -23.28 22.82
N ALA A 36 0.64 -23.90 24.00
CA ALA A 36 -0.28 -23.58 25.08
C ALA A 36 -0.10 -22.16 25.63
N LYS A 37 1.15 -21.66 25.68
CA LYS A 37 1.44 -20.27 26.07
C LYS A 37 0.98 -19.29 24.98
N ALA A 38 1.32 -19.58 23.72
CA ALA A 38 0.94 -18.74 22.58
C ALA A 38 -0.58 -18.60 22.41
N ALA A 39 -1.34 -19.67 22.67
CA ALA A 39 -2.80 -19.66 22.63
C ALA A 39 -3.44 -18.75 23.71
N ARG A 40 -2.72 -18.43 24.80
CA ARG A 40 -3.21 -17.45 25.79
C ARG A 40 -3.13 -16.01 25.30
N ASP A 41 -2.19 -15.73 24.41
CA ASP A 41 -1.98 -14.40 23.84
C ASP A 41 -2.85 -14.19 22.59
N VAL A 42 -3.07 -15.27 21.81
CA VAL A 42 -3.95 -15.28 20.65
C VAL A 42 -4.86 -16.52 20.71
N PRO A 43 -6.07 -16.42 21.30
CA PRO A 43 -6.97 -17.55 21.51
C PRO A 43 -7.41 -18.27 20.23
N GLU A 44 -7.49 -17.56 19.11
CA GLU A 44 -7.86 -18.11 17.80
C GLU A 44 -6.70 -18.78 17.06
N LEU A 45 -5.51 -18.82 17.66
CA LEU A 45 -4.35 -19.47 17.06
C LEU A 45 -4.61 -20.96 16.93
N ARG A 46 -4.58 -21.47 15.70
CA ARG A 46 -4.64 -22.91 15.44
C ARG A 46 -3.42 -23.59 16.04
N THR A 47 -3.63 -24.43 17.06
CA THR A 47 -2.54 -25.15 17.73
C THR A 47 -2.26 -26.52 17.14
N ASP A 48 -3.12 -27.02 16.25
CA ASP A 48 -2.91 -28.30 15.58
C ASP A 48 -1.58 -28.32 14.83
N ASN A 49 -0.75 -29.32 15.16
CA ASN A 49 0.61 -29.47 14.63
C ASN A 49 1.58 -28.30 14.94
N LEU A 50 1.20 -27.35 15.79
CA LEU A 50 2.08 -26.26 16.22
C LEU A 50 3.09 -26.81 17.24
N LYS A 51 4.38 -26.64 16.98
CA LYS A 51 5.46 -27.11 17.87
C LYS A 51 5.97 -26.01 18.82
N ALA A 52 6.09 -24.79 18.30
CA ALA A 52 6.58 -23.63 19.03
C ALA A 52 6.16 -22.36 18.30
N VAL A 53 6.27 -21.21 18.97
CA VAL A 53 6.10 -19.87 18.39
C VAL A 53 7.32 -19.03 18.79
N ALA A 54 7.85 -18.22 17.88
CA ALA A 54 8.94 -17.30 18.18
C ALA A 54 8.32 -15.95 18.46
N VAL A 55 8.79 -15.30 19.52
CA VAL A 55 8.31 -14.00 19.99
C VAL A 55 9.49 -13.06 20.02
N TYR A 56 9.27 -11.84 19.54
CA TYR A 56 10.25 -10.76 19.53
C TYR A 56 9.50 -9.43 19.67
N GLY A 57 10.19 -8.39 20.14
CA GLY A 57 9.65 -7.03 20.22
C GLY A 57 9.68 -6.34 18.87
N ASP A 58 8.61 -5.61 18.54
CA ASP A 58 8.48 -4.80 17.34
C ASP A 58 7.48 -3.66 17.60
N ASP A 59 7.60 -2.58 16.84
CA ASP A 59 6.82 -1.36 17.08
C ASP A 59 5.70 -1.17 16.05
N GLN A 60 4.55 -0.72 16.56
CA GLN A 60 3.44 -0.29 15.72
C GLN A 60 3.43 1.24 15.62
N MET A 61 3.26 1.75 14.40
CA MET A 61 3.27 3.17 14.12
C MET A 61 2.08 3.59 13.26
N ASN A 62 1.55 4.77 13.55
CA ASN A 62 0.60 5.45 12.68
C ASN A 62 1.38 6.32 11.68
N ASP A 63 1.51 5.82 10.46
CA ASP A 63 2.26 6.43 9.36
C ASP A 63 1.74 7.83 8.99
N ALA A 64 0.43 7.99 8.83
CA ALA A 64 -0.20 9.26 8.49
C ALA A 64 0.05 10.32 9.57
N ARG A 65 -0.06 9.94 10.85
CA ARG A 65 0.21 10.85 11.96
C ARG A 65 1.69 11.19 12.04
N MET A 66 2.59 10.23 11.84
CA MET A 66 4.02 10.50 11.83
C MET A 66 4.39 11.51 10.74
N ALA A 67 3.89 11.32 9.51
CA ALA A 67 4.09 12.28 8.42
C ALA A 67 3.56 13.69 8.75
N LEU A 68 2.35 13.77 9.32
CA LEU A 68 1.78 15.06 9.73
C LEU A 68 2.60 15.74 10.83
N MET A 69 3.10 14.98 11.81
CA MET A 69 3.93 15.52 12.88
C MET A 69 5.28 16.03 12.35
N THR A 70 5.88 15.34 11.38
CA THR A 70 7.10 15.82 10.72
C THR A 70 6.86 17.15 9.99
N VAL A 71 5.78 17.24 9.22
CA VAL A 71 5.41 18.47 8.51
C VAL A 71 5.14 19.61 9.50
N ARG A 72 4.41 19.32 10.58
CA ARG A 72 4.11 20.29 11.62
C ARG A 72 5.38 20.81 12.30
N ALA A 73 6.31 19.92 12.65
CA ALA A 73 7.59 20.31 13.26
C ALA A 73 8.42 21.21 12.33
N ALA A 74 8.40 20.94 11.01
CA ALA A 74 9.06 21.79 10.03
C ALA A 74 8.43 23.20 9.98
N ALA A 75 7.10 23.29 9.98
CA ALA A 75 6.39 24.57 10.02
C ALA A 75 6.66 25.35 11.31
N GLU A 76 6.65 24.67 12.47
CA GLU A 76 7.03 25.25 13.77
C GLU A 76 8.48 25.72 13.80
N SER A 77 9.35 25.15 12.96
CA SER A 77 10.74 25.57 12.76
C SER A 77 10.90 26.68 11.70
N GLY A 78 9.81 27.23 11.17
CA GLY A 78 9.81 28.35 10.22
C GLY A 78 9.77 27.97 8.74
N ALA A 79 9.57 26.68 8.40
CA ALA A 79 9.35 26.29 7.01
C ALA A 79 7.97 26.71 6.51
N VAL A 80 7.88 27.20 5.27
CA VAL A 80 6.60 27.37 4.57
C VAL A 80 6.20 26.02 3.99
N VAL A 81 5.03 25.53 4.37
CA VAL A 81 4.49 24.26 3.86
C VAL A 81 3.14 24.49 3.20
N LEU A 82 2.97 23.92 2.01
CA LEU A 82 1.74 24.00 1.22
C LEU A 82 1.28 22.58 0.89
N ASN A 83 0.05 22.24 1.27
CA ASN A 83 -0.67 21.09 0.71
C ASN A 83 -1.51 21.56 -0.48
N HIS A 84 -1.98 20.61 -1.31
CA HIS A 84 -2.78 20.91 -2.51
C HIS A 84 -2.09 21.81 -3.56
N ALA A 85 -0.80 22.13 -3.41
CA ALA A 85 0.00 22.80 -4.43
C ALA A 85 0.70 21.75 -5.32
N GLU A 86 0.19 21.55 -6.52
CA GLU A 86 0.73 20.60 -7.50
C GLU A 86 1.86 21.26 -8.30
N VAL A 87 3.02 20.63 -8.39
CA VAL A 87 4.10 21.06 -9.30
C VAL A 87 3.72 20.67 -10.73
N THR A 88 3.53 21.66 -11.60
CA THR A 88 3.14 21.47 -13.01
C THR A 88 4.31 21.65 -13.97
N GLY A 89 5.40 22.27 -13.53
CA GLY A 89 6.60 22.46 -14.32
C GLY A 89 7.82 22.84 -13.49
N LEU A 90 9.00 22.73 -14.08
CA LEU A 90 10.27 23.16 -13.48
C LEU A 90 10.76 24.45 -14.16
N ARG A 91 11.32 25.36 -13.37
CA ARG A 91 11.95 26.58 -13.87
C ARG A 91 13.43 26.33 -14.13
N PHE A 92 13.96 26.85 -15.22
CA PHE A 92 15.36 26.68 -15.59
C PHE A 92 16.07 28.02 -15.81
N THR A 93 17.31 28.11 -15.34
CA THR A 93 18.24 29.19 -15.69
C THR A 93 19.57 28.59 -16.08
N ARG A 94 20.03 28.85 -17.31
CA ARG A 94 21.29 28.31 -17.86
C ARG A 94 21.39 26.78 -17.71
N GLY A 95 20.31 26.09 -18.05
CA GLY A 95 20.23 24.62 -18.01
C GLY A 95 20.16 24.00 -16.61
N ARG A 96 19.99 24.81 -15.56
CA ARG A 96 19.84 24.32 -14.18
C ARG A 96 18.47 24.65 -13.62
N VAL A 97 17.90 23.73 -12.83
CA VAL A 97 16.64 23.96 -12.13
C VAL A 97 16.81 25.09 -11.11
N THR A 98 15.94 26.09 -11.18
CA THR A 98 15.96 27.28 -10.30
C THR A 98 14.61 27.53 -9.62
N GLY A 99 13.70 26.57 -9.66
CA GLY A 99 12.35 26.73 -9.11
C GLY A 99 11.34 25.78 -9.74
N ALA A 100 10.07 26.04 -9.46
CA ALA A 100 8.94 25.28 -9.97
C ALA A 100 7.76 26.20 -10.29
N GLU A 101 6.95 25.78 -11.26
CA GLU A 101 5.58 26.28 -11.45
C GLU A 101 4.64 25.36 -10.67
N LEU A 102 3.68 25.98 -9.97
CA LEU A 102 2.72 25.30 -9.13
C LEU A 102 1.30 25.71 -9.52
N ARG A 103 0.37 24.79 -9.29
CA ARG A 103 -1.07 25.02 -9.37
C ARG A 103 -1.71 24.71 -8.03
N ASP A 104 -2.45 25.67 -7.48
CA ASP A 104 -3.33 25.42 -6.34
C ASP A 104 -4.50 24.55 -6.82
N ARG A 105 -4.63 23.35 -6.27
CA ARG A 105 -5.69 22.39 -6.62
C ARG A 105 -7.07 22.77 -6.10
N LEU A 106 -7.16 23.72 -5.17
CA LEU A 106 -8.41 24.19 -4.57
C LEU A 106 -8.99 25.38 -5.35
N SER A 107 -8.17 26.40 -5.64
CA SER A 107 -8.63 27.58 -6.40
C SER A 107 -8.45 27.43 -7.91
N GLY A 108 -7.44 26.66 -8.35
CA GLY A 108 -7.02 26.56 -9.74
C GLY A 108 -5.95 27.58 -10.16
N ASP A 109 -5.55 28.48 -9.25
CA ASP A 109 -4.56 29.51 -9.53
C ASP A 109 -3.17 28.92 -9.80
N GLU A 110 -2.41 29.57 -10.67
CA GLU A 110 -1.04 29.21 -10.98
C GLU A 110 -0.08 30.28 -10.49
N PHE A 111 1.01 29.83 -9.89
CA PHE A 111 2.08 30.68 -9.39
C PHE A 111 3.38 29.90 -9.40
N GLY A 112 4.51 30.61 -9.39
CA GLY A 112 5.81 29.95 -9.35
C GLY A 112 6.70 30.41 -8.22
N VAL A 113 7.59 29.51 -7.83
CA VAL A 113 8.51 29.67 -6.72
C VAL A 113 9.93 29.53 -7.24
N ASN A 114 10.78 30.48 -6.86
CA ASN A 114 12.21 30.41 -7.14
C ASN A 114 12.93 29.75 -5.97
N ALA A 115 13.88 28.87 -6.27
CA ALA A 115 14.65 28.13 -5.27
C ALA A 115 16.10 27.95 -5.73
N ARG A 116 17.02 27.89 -4.77
CA ARG A 116 18.44 27.57 -5.03
C ARG A 116 18.65 26.07 -5.30
N LEU A 117 17.78 25.25 -4.74
CA LEU A 117 17.80 23.79 -4.84
C LEU A 117 16.36 23.29 -4.86
N VAL A 118 16.10 22.28 -5.69
CA VAL A 118 14.82 21.57 -5.73
C VAL A 118 15.09 20.09 -5.42
N LEU A 119 14.44 19.56 -4.38
CA LEU A 119 14.54 18.15 -3.99
C LEU A 119 13.29 17.39 -4.42
N ASN A 120 13.46 16.37 -5.25
CA ASN A 120 12.35 15.49 -5.64
C ASN A 120 12.14 14.37 -4.61
N ALA A 121 11.16 14.55 -3.74
CA ALA A 121 10.74 13.57 -2.73
C ALA A 121 9.32 13.02 -3.00
N THR A 122 8.93 12.87 -4.28
CA THR A 122 7.55 12.53 -4.68
C THR A 122 7.22 11.03 -4.68
N GLY A 123 8.02 10.20 -4.01
CA GLY A 123 7.75 8.77 -3.84
C GLY A 123 7.48 8.03 -5.17
N PRO A 124 6.33 7.36 -5.35
CA PRO A 124 6.04 6.61 -6.58
C PRO A 124 5.87 7.50 -7.82
N TRP A 125 5.76 8.82 -7.65
CA TRP A 125 5.66 9.81 -8.73
C TRP A 125 7.01 10.41 -9.14
N VAL A 126 8.14 9.92 -8.59
CA VAL A 126 9.49 10.47 -8.86
C VAL A 126 9.79 10.66 -10.34
N ASP A 127 9.42 9.70 -11.18
CA ASP A 127 9.69 9.74 -12.61
C ASP A 127 8.81 10.76 -13.37
N HIS A 128 7.72 11.24 -12.77
CA HIS A 128 6.92 12.32 -13.37
C HIS A 128 7.72 13.62 -13.35
N LEU A 129 8.31 13.97 -12.21
CA LEU A 129 9.17 15.15 -12.08
C LEU A 129 10.48 14.99 -12.86
N ARG A 130 11.07 13.78 -12.87
CA ARG A 130 12.29 13.54 -13.68
C ARG A 130 12.04 13.77 -15.17
N ARG A 131 10.85 13.41 -15.67
CA ARG A 131 10.46 13.68 -17.06
C ARG A 131 10.13 15.14 -17.37
N MET A 132 9.87 15.96 -16.35
CA MET A 132 9.80 17.42 -16.51
C MET A 132 11.20 18.04 -16.66
N GLU A 133 12.23 17.39 -16.12
CA GLU A 133 13.63 17.80 -16.26
C GLU A 133 14.27 17.26 -17.55
N ASP A 134 14.09 15.97 -17.81
CA ASP A 134 14.59 15.26 -18.98
C ASP A 134 13.47 14.38 -19.55
N PRO A 135 12.84 14.76 -20.66
CA PRO A 135 11.76 13.99 -21.28
C PRO A 135 12.13 12.54 -21.62
N ASP A 136 13.42 12.27 -21.87
CA ASP A 136 13.94 10.95 -22.24
C ASP A 136 14.36 10.11 -21.02
N ALA A 137 14.12 10.61 -19.80
CA ALA A 137 14.48 9.91 -18.57
C ALA A 137 13.85 8.52 -18.49
N ALA A 138 14.70 7.50 -18.49
CA ALA A 138 14.30 6.11 -18.28
C ALA A 138 13.67 5.91 -16.89
N PRO A 139 12.72 4.98 -16.73
CA PRO A 139 12.12 4.67 -15.42
C PRO A 139 13.18 4.34 -14.36
N SER A 140 13.12 4.99 -13.21
CA SER A 140 14.05 4.72 -12.09
C SER A 140 13.52 3.67 -11.13
N ILE A 141 12.21 3.48 -11.06
CA ILE A 141 11.58 2.66 -10.04
C ILE A 141 10.61 1.62 -10.63
N ARG A 142 10.47 0.51 -9.91
CA ARG A 142 9.46 -0.52 -10.19
C ARG A 142 8.42 -0.54 -9.08
N LEU A 143 7.19 -0.15 -9.42
CA LEU A 143 6.09 -0.14 -8.46
C LEU A 143 5.59 -1.55 -8.16
N SER A 144 5.28 -1.79 -6.89
CA SER A 144 4.59 -3.00 -6.42
C SER A 144 3.35 -2.59 -5.62
N LYS A 145 2.33 -3.45 -5.59
CA LYS A 145 1.07 -3.17 -4.91
C LYS A 145 0.90 -4.07 -3.69
N GLY A 146 0.70 -3.45 -2.53
CA GLY A 146 0.19 -4.08 -1.32
C GLY A 146 -1.29 -3.76 -1.11
N ALA A 147 -1.96 -4.56 -0.28
CA ALA A 147 -3.30 -4.27 0.21
C ALA A 147 -3.42 -4.74 1.66
N HIS A 148 -4.29 -4.08 2.42
CA HIS A 148 -4.63 -4.40 3.80
C HIS A 148 -6.13 -4.68 3.90
N LEU A 149 -6.49 -5.73 4.63
CA LEU A 149 -7.90 -6.03 4.93
C LEU A 149 -8.19 -5.75 6.39
N VAL A 150 -9.29 -5.05 6.63
CA VAL A 150 -9.76 -4.68 7.97
C VAL A 150 -10.90 -5.60 8.37
N LEU A 151 -10.73 -6.32 9.49
CA LEU A 151 -11.71 -7.28 10.00
C LEU A 151 -12.14 -6.93 11.44
N LYS A 152 -13.40 -7.25 11.78
CA LYS A 152 -13.91 -7.16 13.15
C LYS A 152 -13.28 -8.29 13.97
N ARG A 153 -12.78 -7.94 15.15
CA ARG A 153 -12.13 -8.89 16.05
C ARG A 153 -13.17 -9.64 16.89
N THR A 154 -13.03 -10.95 16.99
CA THR A 154 -13.91 -11.85 17.77
C THR A 154 -13.35 -12.21 19.14
N SER A 155 -12.04 -12.07 19.37
CA SER A 155 -11.39 -12.34 20.66
C SER A 155 -10.28 -11.32 21.00
N PRO A 156 -9.90 -11.15 22.27
CA PRO A 156 -8.87 -10.19 22.67
C PRO A 156 -7.46 -10.73 22.37
N TRP A 157 -6.90 -10.35 21.22
CA TRP A 157 -5.50 -10.62 20.89
C TRP A 157 -4.56 -9.67 21.64
N LYS A 158 -3.54 -10.24 22.28
CA LYS A 158 -2.47 -9.51 22.99
C LYS A 158 -1.20 -9.34 22.17
N ALA A 159 -1.06 -10.09 21.08
CA ALA A 159 0.11 -10.07 20.21
C ALA A 159 -0.28 -10.03 18.73
N ALA A 160 0.60 -9.46 17.90
CA ALA A 160 0.51 -9.59 16.45
C ALA A 160 1.01 -10.97 16.01
N LEU A 161 0.51 -11.45 14.87
CA LEU A 161 0.92 -12.70 14.27
C LEU A 161 1.61 -12.45 12.93
N ALA A 162 2.77 -13.08 12.74
CA ALA A 162 3.42 -13.23 11.46
C ALA A 162 3.32 -14.70 11.03
N THR A 163 2.67 -14.97 9.90
CA THR A 163 2.45 -16.33 9.41
C THR A 163 3.02 -16.50 7.99
N PRO A 164 3.80 -17.56 7.72
CA PRO A 164 4.26 -17.82 6.37
C PRO A 164 3.08 -18.25 5.50
N ILE A 165 2.93 -17.63 4.33
CA ILE A 165 2.05 -18.11 3.26
C ILE A 165 2.75 -19.24 2.50
N ASP A 166 4.05 -19.05 2.23
CA ASP A 166 4.92 -20.00 1.55
C ASP A 166 6.36 -19.86 2.07
N LYS A 167 7.35 -20.34 1.29
CA LYS A 167 8.77 -20.29 1.66
C LYS A 167 9.34 -18.87 1.80
N TYR A 168 8.78 -17.89 1.09
CA TYR A 168 9.35 -16.55 0.97
C TYR A 168 8.41 -15.44 1.45
N ARG A 169 7.11 -15.68 1.45
CA ARG A 169 6.10 -14.67 1.80
C ARG A 169 5.52 -14.92 3.17
N ILE A 170 5.39 -13.83 3.92
CA ILE A 170 4.78 -13.78 5.24
C ILE A 170 3.59 -12.82 5.16
N THR A 171 2.51 -13.16 5.87
CA THR A 171 1.40 -12.27 6.18
C THR A 171 1.46 -11.82 7.62
N PHE A 172 1.01 -10.60 7.87
CA PHE A 172 0.87 -10.06 9.21
C PHE A 172 -0.61 -9.89 9.56
N ALA A 173 -0.95 -10.18 10.80
CA ALA A 173 -2.23 -9.87 11.42
C ALA A 173 -1.96 -9.12 12.73
N LEU A 174 -2.32 -7.83 12.77
CA LEU A 174 -2.04 -6.96 13.89
C LEU A 174 -3.32 -6.63 14.68
N PRO A 175 -3.29 -6.71 16.02
CA PRO A 175 -4.36 -6.22 16.86
C PRO A 175 -4.33 -4.68 16.93
N GLY A 176 -5.32 -4.03 16.32
CA GLY A 176 -5.55 -2.58 16.42
C GLY A 176 -7.03 -2.27 16.63
N ARG A 177 -7.46 -1.01 16.44
CA ARG A 177 -8.90 -0.66 16.38
C ARG A 177 -9.66 -1.46 15.30
N THR A 178 -8.92 -2.02 14.36
CA THR A 178 -9.33 -2.88 13.25
C THR A 178 -8.18 -3.84 12.93
N CYS A 179 -8.45 -5.14 12.76
CA CYS A 179 -7.38 -6.11 12.45
C CYS A 179 -6.96 -5.95 10.99
N CYS A 180 -5.68 -5.63 10.74
CA CYS A 180 -5.14 -5.49 9.39
C CYS A 180 -4.41 -6.77 8.95
N CYS A 181 -4.89 -7.42 7.90
CA CYS A 181 -4.15 -8.49 7.21
C CYS A 181 -3.41 -7.91 6.00
N SER A 182 -2.06 -7.96 6.01
CA SER A 182 -1.23 -7.53 4.88
C SER A 182 -0.74 -8.73 4.08
N ALA A 183 -0.88 -8.68 2.75
CA ALA A 183 -0.29 -9.67 1.86
C ALA A 183 0.34 -8.98 0.63
N PRO A 184 1.66 -9.13 0.40
CA PRO A 184 2.28 -8.60 -0.82
C PRO A 184 1.76 -9.37 -2.05
N ARG A 185 1.19 -8.66 -3.02
CA ARG A 185 0.86 -9.21 -4.35
C ARG A 185 2.05 -9.00 -5.28
N THR A 186 2.82 -10.04 -5.52
CA THR A 186 3.73 -10.10 -6.67
C THR A 186 2.93 -10.48 -7.90
N ARG A 187 2.91 -9.60 -8.91
CA ARG A 187 2.29 -9.92 -10.21
C ARG A 187 3.22 -10.91 -10.93
N SER A 188 2.82 -12.19 -10.97
CA SER A 188 3.44 -13.20 -11.83
C SER A 188 3.33 -12.75 -13.30
N SER A 189 4.46 -12.63 -13.97
CA SER A 189 4.56 -12.35 -15.41
C SER A 189 4.55 -13.66 -16.20
N ARG A 190 3.37 -14.07 -16.69
CA ARG A 190 3.10 -14.73 -17.99
C ARG A 190 1.73 -15.40 -17.93
N ALA A 191 0.72 -14.71 -18.44
CA ALA A 191 -0.47 -15.37 -18.96
C ALA A 191 -0.37 -15.29 -20.49
N THR A 192 0.19 -16.35 -21.10
CA THR A 192 0.12 -16.59 -22.54
C THR A 192 -1.35 -16.73 -22.89
N ARG A 193 -1.88 -15.73 -23.59
CA ARG A 193 -3.27 -15.67 -24.05
C ARG A 193 -3.45 -16.69 -25.17
N ARG A 194 -3.79 -17.94 -24.83
CA ARG A 194 -4.23 -18.96 -25.79
C ARG A 194 -5.65 -18.61 -26.22
N THR A 195 -5.79 -18.07 -27.42
CA THR A 195 -7.09 -17.83 -28.06
C THR A 195 -7.67 -19.15 -28.53
N SER A 196 -8.61 -19.72 -27.77
CA SER A 196 -9.50 -20.76 -28.30
C SER A 196 -10.63 -20.09 -29.10
N ARG A 197 -10.61 -20.26 -30.43
CA ARG A 197 -11.73 -19.94 -31.31
C ARG A 197 -12.98 -20.73 -30.88
N SER A 198 -14.07 -20.04 -30.61
CA SER A 198 -15.42 -20.63 -30.53
C SER A 198 -16.10 -20.51 -31.90
N PRO A 199 -16.81 -21.54 -32.39
CA PRO A 199 -17.41 -21.51 -33.72
C PRO A 199 -18.67 -20.63 -33.76
N ARG A 200 -18.83 -19.98 -34.92
CA ARG A 200 -19.90 -19.05 -35.31
C ARG A 200 -21.29 -19.58 -34.97
N ARG A 201 -22.12 -18.75 -34.32
CA ARG A 201 -23.59 -18.82 -34.39
C ARG A 201 -24.09 -17.80 -35.41
N THR A 202 -24.88 -18.29 -36.37
CA THR A 202 -25.55 -17.59 -37.46
C THR A 202 -26.58 -16.56 -36.95
N PRO A 203 -26.81 -15.43 -37.66
CA PRO A 203 -27.83 -14.46 -37.29
C PRO A 203 -29.21 -14.88 -37.81
N ARG A 204 -30.22 -14.93 -36.94
CA ARG A 204 -31.62 -14.94 -37.37
C ARG A 204 -32.08 -13.48 -37.56
N ARG A 205 -32.36 -13.11 -38.80
CA ARG A 205 -33.18 -11.95 -39.20
C ARG A 205 -34.62 -12.42 -39.39
N TYR A 206 -35.58 -11.64 -38.92
CA TYR A 206 -36.93 -11.36 -39.45
C TYR A 206 -37.50 -10.26 -38.53
N SER A 207 -38.28 -9.26 -38.92
CA SER A 207 -38.61 -8.56 -40.17
C SER A 207 -39.46 -7.37 -39.70
N THR A 208 -39.24 -6.21 -40.31
CA THR A 208 -39.92 -4.93 -40.08
C THR A 208 -41.40 -4.94 -40.52
N ARG A 209 -42.28 -4.17 -39.85
CA ARG A 209 -42.94 -2.96 -40.43
C ARG A 209 -43.96 -2.29 -39.47
N PRO A 210 -44.41 -1.04 -39.75
CA PRO A 210 -44.55 0.04 -38.75
C PRO A 210 -45.99 0.50 -38.52
N ARG A 211 -46.20 1.43 -37.57
CA ARG A 211 -47.22 2.49 -37.66
C ARG A 211 -46.79 3.73 -36.86
N SER A 212 -46.98 4.88 -37.49
CA SER A 212 -46.61 6.24 -37.06
C SER A 212 -47.90 7.04 -36.70
N PRO A 213 -47.91 8.38 -36.53
CA PRO A 213 -48.26 9.03 -35.25
C PRO A 213 -49.50 9.97 -35.31
N SER A 214 -49.92 10.48 -34.14
CA SER A 214 -50.67 11.73 -33.84
C SER A 214 -51.58 11.49 -32.60
N ALA A 215 -51.96 12.41 -31.73
CA ALA A 215 -51.82 13.86 -31.63
C ALA A 215 -52.05 14.30 -30.16
N THR A 216 -51.44 15.42 -29.77
CA THR A 216 -51.94 16.52 -28.92
C THR A 216 -53.17 16.32 -28.01
N SER A 217 -53.02 16.70 -26.73
CA SER A 217 -53.78 17.83 -26.15
C SER A 217 -53.19 18.30 -24.82
N SER A 218 -53.05 19.62 -24.74
CA SER A 218 -52.74 20.48 -23.59
C SER A 218 -53.78 20.44 -22.46
N SER A 219 -53.34 20.70 -21.22
CA SER A 219 -54.04 21.60 -20.30
C SER A 219 -53.12 22.06 -19.15
N THR A 220 -53.19 23.37 -18.91
CA THR A 220 -52.52 24.20 -17.88
C THR A 220 -53.37 24.24 -16.60
N VAL A 221 -52.81 24.88 -15.55
CA VAL A 221 -53.45 25.45 -14.32
C VAL A 221 -53.38 24.50 -13.12
N SER A 222 -52.80 24.82 -11.95
CA SER A 222 -52.41 26.08 -11.28
C SER A 222 -51.02 25.99 -10.64
#